data_AF-A0A7G9BF70-F1
#
_entry.id   AF-A0A7G9BF70-F1
#
_cell.length_a   1.000
_cell.length_b   1.000
_cell.length_c   1.000
_cell.angle_alpha   90.00
_cell.angle_beta   90.00
_cell.angle_gamma   90.00
#
_symmetry.space_group_name_H-M   'P 1'
#
loop_
_entity.id
_entity.type
_entity.pdbx_description
1 polymer ?
#
loop_
_entity_poly.entity_id
_entity_poly.type
_entity_poly.pdbx_seq_one_letter_code
_entity_poly.pdbx_strand_id
1 'polypeptide(L)'
;MSSKISLFKMLTYVFGAVIVLGGLFALALYSTIKTKTKDLHNVPPFSDLLEKTVKLNTTTYLMQEFPSRDKAFPYVLMDSTHRHYQWYKDRMALDPPEVKLISTVPAGAKITFEKAANYTNGVSGNSIAWLFGKLKYHGKTYYVGYSWGDMSLSRRFDGNPDNWKFDLAPWQDEKDTSYYHVPEAQWW
;
A
#
# COMPACT_ATOMS: atom_id res chain seq x y z
N MET A 1 -16.98 -7.57 -59.85
CA MET A 1 -16.89 -6.11 -59.63
C MET A 1 -15.83 -5.87 -58.55
N SER A 2 -14.59 -5.57 -58.94
CA SER A 2 -13.49 -5.37 -57.97
C SER A 2 -13.42 -3.91 -57.58
N SER A 3 -13.79 -3.58 -56.35
CA SER A 3 -13.64 -2.24 -55.77
C SER A 3 -12.15 -1.97 -55.58
N LYS A 4 -11.52 -1.22 -56.50
CA LYS A 4 -10.16 -0.72 -56.32
C LYS A 4 -10.20 0.37 -55.25
N ILE A 5 -9.87 0.02 -54.02
CA ILE A 5 -9.63 0.99 -52.94
C ILE A 5 -8.50 1.89 -53.40
N SER A 6 -8.70 3.22 -53.39
CA SER A 6 -7.64 4.15 -53.75
C SER A 6 -6.50 4.05 -52.74
N LEU A 7 -5.25 4.16 -53.22
CA LEU A 7 -4.05 4.12 -52.39
C LEU A 7 -4.16 5.07 -51.17
N PHE A 8 -4.78 6.23 -51.36
CA PHE A 8 -5.05 7.20 -50.31
C PHE A 8 -5.95 6.64 -49.19
N LYS A 9 -7.08 6.00 -49.55
CA LYS A 9 -7.98 5.36 -48.56
C LYS A 9 -7.29 4.21 -47.82
N MET A 10 -6.48 3.43 -48.53
CA MET A 10 -5.68 2.35 -47.91
C MET A 10 -4.69 2.90 -46.89
N LEU A 11 -3.96 3.98 -47.21
CA LEU A 11 -3.04 4.64 -46.29
C LEU A 11 -3.76 5.22 -45.07
N THR A 12 -4.95 5.82 -45.24
CA THR A 12 -5.76 6.31 -44.11
C THR A 12 -6.19 5.17 -43.18
N TYR A 13 -6.60 4.02 -43.72
CA TYR A 13 -6.97 2.87 -42.89
C TYR A 13 -5.78 2.28 -42.14
N VAL A 14 -4.62 2.15 -42.78
CA VAL A 14 -3.39 1.67 -42.13
C VAL A 14 -2.98 2.64 -41.01
N PHE A 15 -2.99 3.95 -41.28
CA PHE A 15 -2.65 4.95 -40.27
C PHE A 15 -3.64 4.94 -39.10
N GLY A 16 -4.94 4.85 -39.38
CA GLY A 16 -5.97 4.69 -38.35
C GLY A 16 -5.77 3.41 -37.51
N ALA A 17 -5.46 2.29 -38.15
CA ALA A 17 -5.18 1.03 -37.46
C ALA A 17 -3.94 1.12 -36.56
N VAL A 18 -2.87 1.79 -37.00
CA VAL A 18 -1.66 2.01 -36.18
C VAL A 18 -1.97 2.86 -34.96
N ILE A 19 -2.77 3.93 -35.10
CA ILE A 19 -3.18 4.76 -33.96
C ILE A 19 -4.01 3.95 -32.97
N VAL A 20 -4.98 3.17 -33.45
CA VAL A 20 -5.86 2.34 -32.58
C VAL A 20 -5.05 1.27 -31.87
N LEU A 21 -4.20 0.53 -32.59
CA LEU A 21 -3.35 -0.52 -32.00
C LEU A 21 -2.33 0.07 -31.03
N GLY A 22 -1.71 1.19 -31.36
CA GLY A 22 -0.79 1.91 -30.49
C GLY A 22 -1.49 2.41 -29.21
N GLY A 23 -2.70 2.95 -29.34
CA GLY A 23 -3.52 3.38 -28.20
C GLY A 23 -3.92 2.21 -27.30
N LEU A 24 -4.38 1.10 -27.88
CA LEU A 24 -4.73 -0.12 -27.13
C LEU A 24 -3.50 -0.70 -26.42
N PHE A 25 -2.34 -0.70 -27.07
CA PHE A 25 -1.09 -1.14 -26.47
C PHE A 25 -0.66 -0.23 -25.31
N ALA A 26 -0.76 1.09 -25.46
CA ALA A 26 -0.47 2.04 -24.39
C ALA A 26 -1.42 1.87 -23.20
N LEU A 27 -2.71 1.62 -23.44
CA LEU A 27 -3.68 1.31 -22.38
C LEU A 27 -3.36 -0.02 -21.68
N ALA A 28 -2.95 -1.04 -22.43
CA ALA A 28 -2.52 -2.31 -21.86
C ALA A 28 -1.28 -2.14 -20.97
N LEU A 29 -0.28 -1.36 -21.40
CA LEU A 29 0.89 -1.04 -20.56
C LEU A 29 0.54 -0.22 -19.34
N TYR A 30 -0.29 0.83 -19.50
CA TYR A 30 -0.77 1.61 -18.37
C TYR A 30 -1.50 0.73 -17.36
N SER A 31 -2.24 -0.27 -17.86
CA SER A 31 -2.93 -1.20 -17.00
C SER A 31 -1.93 -2.03 -16.17
N THR A 32 -0.92 -2.63 -16.78
CA THR A 32 0.02 -3.49 -16.06
C THR A 32 0.87 -2.76 -15.02
N ILE A 33 1.17 -1.47 -15.23
CA ILE A 33 2.00 -0.69 -14.28
C ILE A 33 1.20 -0.05 -13.16
N LYS A 34 -0.11 0.11 -13.30
CA LYS A 34 -0.92 0.83 -12.32
C LYS A 34 -1.05 0.03 -11.03
N THR A 35 -0.69 0.66 -9.91
CA THR A 35 -0.94 0.11 -8.57
C THR A 35 -2.44 0.03 -8.32
N LYS A 36 -2.89 -1.12 -7.84
CA LYS A 36 -4.29 -1.37 -7.50
C LYS A 36 -4.49 -1.15 -6.01
N THR A 37 -5.67 -0.70 -5.63
CA THR A 37 -6.03 -0.45 -4.23
C THR A 37 -7.35 -1.12 -3.90
N LYS A 38 -7.40 -1.80 -2.76
CA LYS A 38 -8.64 -2.36 -2.18
C LYS A 38 -8.87 -1.76 -0.81
N ASP A 39 -10.09 -1.30 -0.57
CA ASP A 39 -10.52 -0.88 0.76
C ASP A 39 -10.65 -2.11 1.68
N LEU A 40 -10.13 -1.98 2.90
CA LEU A 40 -10.15 -3.01 3.94
C LEU A 40 -11.04 -2.62 5.13
N HIS A 41 -11.90 -1.61 5.00
CA HIS A 41 -12.73 -1.13 6.09
C HIS A 41 -13.53 -2.24 6.79
N ASN A 42 -14.13 -3.14 6.02
CA ASN A 42 -14.96 -4.23 6.55
C ASN A 42 -14.22 -5.57 6.62
N VAL A 43 -12.88 -5.56 6.65
CA VAL A 43 -12.04 -6.77 6.60
C VAL A 43 -11.27 -6.92 7.92
N PRO A 44 -11.44 -8.03 8.67
CA PRO A 44 -10.62 -8.30 9.84
C PRO A 44 -9.14 -8.54 9.49
N PRO A 45 -8.20 -8.19 10.39
CA PRO A 45 -8.39 -7.54 11.69
C PRO A 45 -8.53 -6.00 11.60
N PHE A 46 -8.52 -5.42 10.38
CA PHE A 46 -8.55 -3.96 10.20
C PHE A 46 -9.84 -3.32 10.70
N SER A 47 -10.98 -3.94 10.39
CA SER A 47 -12.31 -3.48 10.83
C SER A 47 -12.43 -3.30 12.34
N ASP A 48 -11.66 -4.07 13.12
CA ASP A 48 -11.68 -3.98 14.57
C ASP A 48 -10.90 -2.79 15.12
N LEU A 49 -10.02 -2.18 14.31
CA LEU A 49 -9.18 -1.05 14.69
C LEU A 49 -9.71 0.28 14.19
N LEU A 50 -10.50 0.27 13.11
CA LEU A 50 -10.98 1.48 12.47
C LEU A 50 -11.97 2.24 13.36
N GLU A 51 -11.85 3.57 13.31
CA GLU A 51 -12.60 4.54 14.11
C GLU A 51 -12.38 4.43 15.62
N LYS A 52 -11.52 3.51 16.08
CA LYS A 52 -11.13 3.36 17.49
C LYS A 52 -9.82 4.09 17.76
N THR A 53 -9.74 4.66 18.95
CA THR A 53 -8.49 5.24 19.46
C THR A 53 -7.75 4.18 20.24
N VAL A 54 -6.56 3.82 19.77
CA VAL A 54 -5.68 2.87 20.44
C VAL A 54 -4.46 3.58 21.02
N LYS A 55 -3.88 2.98 22.07
CA LYS A 55 -2.68 3.46 22.73
C LYS A 55 -1.48 2.69 22.16
N LEU A 56 -0.40 3.38 21.89
CA LEU A 56 0.86 2.73 21.53
C LEU A 56 1.49 2.15 22.80
N ASN A 57 1.75 0.85 22.80
CA ASN A 57 2.36 0.10 23.90
C ASN A 57 3.89 0.17 23.88
N THR A 58 4.47 0.55 22.75
CA THR A 58 5.92 0.70 22.56
C THR A 58 6.28 2.06 21.99
N THR A 59 7.57 2.40 22.06
CA THR A 59 8.13 3.57 21.39
C THR A 59 8.07 3.36 19.88
N THR A 60 7.59 4.38 19.19
CA THR A 60 7.47 4.39 17.72
C THR A 60 8.20 5.60 17.15
N TYR A 61 8.56 5.53 15.88
CA TYR A 61 9.28 6.53 15.14
C TYR A 61 8.34 7.13 14.10
N LEU A 62 8.14 8.43 14.19
CA LEU A 62 7.42 9.20 13.20
C LEU A 62 8.41 9.61 12.11
N MET A 63 8.21 9.11 10.91
CA MET A 63 9.11 9.29 9.77
C MET A 63 8.37 9.94 8.60
N GLN A 64 9.12 10.50 7.65
CA GLN A 64 8.62 11.00 6.38
C GLN A 64 9.39 10.34 5.24
N GLU A 65 8.68 9.71 4.30
CA GLU A 65 9.24 9.13 3.08
C GLU A 65 9.16 10.14 1.93
N PHE A 66 10.15 10.11 1.02
CA PHE A 66 10.11 10.86 -0.23
C PHE A 66 10.22 9.92 -1.45
N PRO A 67 9.21 9.88 -2.34
CA PRO A 67 7.87 10.46 -2.20
C PRO A 67 6.99 9.70 -1.18
N SER A 68 5.97 10.36 -0.63
CA SER A 68 5.01 9.69 0.25
C SER A 68 4.09 8.76 -0.54
N ARG A 69 3.69 7.64 0.09
CA ARG A 69 2.79 6.64 -0.51
C ARG A 69 1.38 7.17 -0.74
N ASP A 70 0.82 7.84 0.27
CA ASP A 70 -0.45 8.55 0.17
C ASP A 70 -0.19 10.02 0.53
N LYS A 71 -0.59 10.94 -0.35
CA LYS A 71 -0.38 12.38 -0.14
C LYS A 71 -1.18 12.90 1.06
N ALA A 72 -2.32 12.27 1.39
CA ALA A 72 -3.12 12.62 2.55
C ALA A 72 -2.48 12.14 3.87
N PHE A 73 -1.62 11.13 3.82
CA PHE A 73 -0.91 10.56 4.95
C PHE A 73 0.61 10.60 4.70
N PRO A 74 1.22 11.81 4.75
CA PRO A 74 2.60 12.02 4.33
C PRO A 74 3.64 11.42 5.29
N TYR A 75 3.23 11.00 6.48
CA TYR A 75 4.11 10.43 7.49
C TYR A 75 3.90 8.92 7.62
N VAL A 76 4.96 8.21 8.02
CA VAL A 76 4.92 6.79 8.36
C VAL A 76 5.22 6.63 9.83
N LEU A 77 4.44 5.79 10.51
CA LEU A 77 4.75 5.32 11.84
C LEU A 77 5.47 3.97 11.73
N MET A 78 6.53 3.80 12.52
CA MET A 78 7.37 2.61 12.50
C MET A 78 7.78 2.24 13.92
N ASP A 79 7.96 0.97 14.23
CA ASP A 79 8.50 0.51 15.50
C ASP A 79 9.69 -0.42 15.26
N SER A 80 10.46 -0.69 16.31
CA SER A 80 11.68 -1.49 16.19
C SER A 80 11.45 -2.98 15.93
N THR A 81 10.24 -3.48 16.19
CA THR A 81 9.86 -4.88 15.99
C THR A 81 9.28 -5.15 14.60
N HIS A 82 8.89 -4.09 13.89
CA HIS A 82 8.38 -4.18 12.53
C HIS A 82 9.44 -4.73 11.57
N ARG A 83 9.05 -5.71 10.75
CA ARG A 83 9.94 -6.39 9.79
C ARG A 83 10.70 -5.47 8.83
N HIS A 84 10.13 -4.32 8.47
CA HIS A 84 10.77 -3.36 7.57
C HIS A 84 11.59 -2.30 8.30
N TYR A 85 11.71 -2.35 9.64
CA TYR A 85 12.44 -1.33 10.40
C TYR A 85 13.88 -1.12 9.92
N GLN A 86 14.60 -2.21 9.62
CA GLN A 86 15.97 -2.11 9.12
C GLN A 86 16.04 -1.40 7.76
N TRP A 87 15.08 -1.67 6.86
CA TRP A 87 15.01 -0.99 5.56
C TRP A 87 14.80 0.53 5.71
N TYR A 88 14.00 0.97 6.68
CA TYR A 88 13.84 2.41 6.97
C TYR A 88 15.12 3.00 7.54
N LYS A 89 15.83 2.26 8.41
CA LYS A 89 17.13 2.69 8.94
C LYS A 89 18.17 2.87 7.85
N ASP A 90 18.27 1.92 6.93
CA ASP A 90 19.24 1.97 5.82
C ASP A 90 18.98 3.20 4.94
N ARG A 91 17.70 3.51 4.67
CA ARG A 91 17.30 4.68 3.88
C ARG A 91 17.48 6.04 4.56
N MET A 92 17.43 6.06 5.88
CA MET A 92 17.82 7.25 6.65
C MET A 92 19.34 7.52 6.58
N ALA A 93 20.14 6.49 6.29
CA ALA A 93 21.59 6.59 6.21
C ALA A 93 22.13 6.88 4.79
N LEU A 94 21.27 6.92 3.76
CA LEU A 94 21.65 7.28 2.40
C LEU A 94 22.01 8.77 2.28
N ASP A 95 22.80 9.10 1.25
CA ASP A 95 23.12 10.47 0.86
C ASP A 95 22.69 10.73 -0.60
N PRO A 96 21.61 11.49 -0.85
CA PRO A 96 20.72 12.11 0.13
C PRO A 96 19.78 11.09 0.82
N PRO A 97 19.29 11.38 2.04
CA PRO A 97 18.38 10.47 2.75
C PRO A 97 17.01 10.41 2.07
N GLU A 98 16.52 9.18 1.82
CA GLU A 98 15.18 8.94 1.27
C GLU A 98 14.09 8.97 2.34
N VAL A 99 14.48 8.74 3.59
CA VAL A 99 13.61 8.75 4.77
C VAL A 99 14.15 9.75 5.78
N LYS A 100 13.28 10.56 6.36
CA LYS A 100 13.62 11.51 7.42
C LYS A 100 12.90 11.17 8.71
N LEU A 101 13.64 11.02 9.80
CA LEU A 101 13.06 10.96 11.14
C LEU A 101 12.52 12.34 11.54
N ILE A 102 11.24 12.40 11.90
CA ILE A 102 10.57 13.62 12.35
C ILE A 102 10.55 13.67 13.88
N SER A 103 10.21 12.55 14.52
CA SER A 103 10.21 12.46 15.98
C SER A 103 10.22 11.02 16.47
N THR A 104 10.60 10.84 17.73
CA THR A 104 10.41 9.60 18.48
C THR A 104 9.21 9.79 19.40
N VAL A 105 8.21 8.95 19.24
CA VAL A 105 6.93 8.98 19.94
C VAL A 105 6.97 7.93 21.04
N PRO A 106 6.92 8.32 22.32
CA PRO A 106 6.99 7.37 23.42
C PRO A 106 5.76 6.49 23.48
N ALA A 107 5.89 5.35 24.17
CA ALA A 107 4.75 4.55 24.58
C ALA A 107 3.73 5.43 25.32
N GLY A 108 2.46 5.16 25.04
CA GLY A 108 1.32 5.86 25.60
C GLY A 108 0.70 6.95 24.73
N ALA A 109 1.33 7.28 23.60
CA ALA A 109 0.69 8.11 22.59
C ALA A 109 -0.57 7.45 22.03
N LYS A 110 -1.52 8.27 21.58
CA LYS A 110 -2.82 7.82 21.07
C LYS A 110 -2.91 8.02 19.56
N ILE A 111 -3.39 6.99 18.87
CA ILE A 111 -3.63 6.99 17.43
C ILE A 111 -5.06 6.55 17.16
N THR A 112 -5.70 7.18 16.17
CA THR A 112 -7.02 6.78 15.66
C THR A 112 -6.87 6.43 14.20
N PHE A 113 -7.16 5.19 13.82
CA PHE A 113 -7.17 4.76 12.43
C PHE A 113 -8.52 5.06 11.79
N GLU A 114 -8.52 5.57 10.57
CA GLU A 114 -9.74 5.99 9.85
C GLU A 114 -9.85 5.36 8.46
N LYS A 115 -8.79 4.74 7.96
CA LYS A 115 -8.77 4.07 6.67
C LYS A 115 -7.83 2.88 6.71
N ALA A 116 -8.20 1.79 6.06
CA ALA A 116 -7.33 0.66 5.82
C ALA A 116 -7.38 0.31 4.32
N ALA A 117 -6.24 0.02 3.71
CA ALA A 117 -6.20 -0.33 2.30
C ALA A 117 -5.09 -1.33 1.99
N ASN A 118 -5.37 -2.26 1.08
CA ASN A 118 -4.38 -3.13 0.48
C ASN A 118 -3.92 -2.53 -0.85
N TYR A 119 -2.61 -2.38 -1.02
CA TYR A 119 -2.01 -1.92 -2.27
C TYR A 119 -1.28 -3.06 -2.95
N THR A 120 -1.70 -3.39 -4.17
CA THR A 120 -1.02 -4.38 -5.00
C THR A 120 -0.23 -3.68 -6.09
N ASN A 121 1.10 -3.85 -6.08
CA ASN A 121 1.98 -3.30 -7.10
C ASN A 121 1.67 -3.95 -8.45
N GLY A 122 1.49 -3.13 -9.49
CA GLY A 122 1.09 -3.62 -10.81
C GLY A 122 2.10 -4.59 -11.44
N VAL A 123 3.40 -4.35 -11.22
CA VAL A 123 4.47 -5.14 -11.86
C VAL A 123 4.77 -6.42 -11.09
N SER A 124 5.02 -6.33 -9.78
CA SER A 124 5.43 -7.49 -8.99
C SER A 124 4.25 -8.32 -8.47
N GLY A 125 3.03 -7.78 -8.49
CA GLY A 125 1.88 -8.38 -7.81
C GLY A 125 2.01 -8.41 -6.29
N ASN A 126 3.06 -7.82 -5.71
CA ASN A 126 3.25 -7.80 -4.27
C ASN A 126 2.19 -6.90 -3.63
N SER A 127 1.56 -7.41 -2.58
CA SER A 127 0.47 -6.73 -1.88
C SER A 127 0.91 -6.32 -0.48
N ILE A 128 0.62 -5.08 -0.09
CA ILE A 128 0.96 -4.56 1.23
C ILE A 128 -0.28 -3.86 1.78
N ALA A 129 -0.73 -4.30 2.96
CA ALA A 129 -1.83 -3.66 3.67
C ALA A 129 -1.32 -2.52 4.57
N TRP A 130 -2.10 -1.45 4.61
CA TRP A 130 -1.80 -0.22 5.33
C TRP A 130 -3.00 0.21 6.16
N LEU A 131 -2.71 0.67 7.38
CA LEU A 131 -3.60 1.45 8.21
C LEU A 131 -3.21 2.92 8.10
N PHE A 132 -4.20 3.78 8.02
CA PHE A 132 -4.04 5.23 7.92
C PHE A 132 -4.87 5.92 9.00
N GLY A 133 -4.27 6.92 9.64
CA GLY A 133 -4.88 7.53 10.81
C GLY A 133 -4.23 8.82 11.25
N LYS A 134 -4.67 9.26 12.44
CA LYS A 134 -4.28 10.50 13.09
C LYS A 134 -3.56 10.18 14.40
N LEU A 135 -2.29 10.55 14.47
CA LEU A 135 -1.50 10.51 15.69
C LEU A 135 -1.54 11.89 16.36
N LYS A 136 -1.96 11.95 17.63
CA LYS A 136 -1.88 13.17 18.43
C LYS A 136 -0.63 13.16 19.29
N TYR A 137 0.29 14.08 19.02
CA TYR A 137 1.58 14.17 19.73
C TYR A 137 2.02 15.63 19.87
N HIS A 138 2.40 16.04 21.08
CA HIS A 138 2.85 17.41 21.41
C HIS A 138 1.88 18.52 20.94
N GLY A 139 0.57 18.30 21.13
CA GLY A 139 -0.46 19.25 20.71
C GLY A 139 -0.66 19.36 19.19
N LYS A 140 0.06 18.57 18.39
CA LYS A 140 -0.08 18.49 16.93
C LYS A 140 -0.75 17.19 16.52
N THR A 141 -1.43 17.24 15.38
CA THR A 141 -2.00 16.05 14.73
C THR A 141 -1.15 15.72 13.51
N TYR A 142 -0.69 14.47 13.45
CA TYR A 142 0.07 13.93 12.33
C TYR A 142 -0.79 12.89 11.60
N TYR A 143 -0.91 13.04 10.28
CA TYR A 143 -1.56 12.05 9.42
C TYR A 143 -0.54 11.00 9.03
N VAL A 144 -0.72 9.78 9.54
CA VAL A 144 0.27 8.72 9.49
C VAL A 144 -0.28 7.49 8.79
N GLY A 145 0.59 6.79 8.06
CA GLY A 145 0.39 5.41 7.61
C GLY A 145 1.22 4.44 8.44
N TYR A 146 0.73 3.21 8.61
CA TYR A 146 1.48 2.09 9.18
C TYR A 146 1.20 0.84 8.35
N SER A 147 2.25 0.19 7.83
CA SER A 147 2.08 -1.05 7.07
C SER A 147 1.89 -2.21 8.03
N TRP A 148 0.90 -3.06 7.82
CA TRP A 148 0.63 -4.15 8.76
C TRP A 148 0.08 -5.38 8.06
N GLY A 149 0.69 -6.53 8.36
CA GLY A 149 0.34 -7.80 7.75
C GLY A 149 1.20 -8.16 6.54
N ASP A 150 1.27 -9.46 6.29
CA ASP A 150 1.95 -10.05 5.15
C ASP A 150 1.22 -11.27 4.62
N MET A 151 1.30 -11.47 3.31
CA MET A 151 0.76 -12.65 2.66
C MET A 151 1.73 -13.82 2.74
N SER A 152 1.28 -14.94 3.30
CA SER A 152 1.99 -16.22 3.33
C SER A 152 1.92 -16.88 1.96
N LEU A 153 3.02 -16.82 1.21
CA LEU A 153 3.12 -17.42 -0.12
C LEU A 153 2.80 -18.92 -0.14
N SER A 154 3.26 -19.69 0.86
CA SER A 154 2.96 -21.12 0.97
C SER A 154 1.46 -21.40 0.95
N ARG A 155 0.72 -20.80 1.90
CA ARG A 155 -0.74 -20.92 1.99
C ARG A 155 -1.47 -20.43 0.74
N ARG A 156 -0.96 -19.36 0.11
CA ARG A 156 -1.50 -18.88 -1.17
C ARG A 156 -1.36 -19.93 -2.27
N PHE A 157 -0.20 -20.57 -2.38
CA PHE A 157 0.03 -21.64 -3.36
C PHE A 157 -0.75 -22.92 -3.06
N ASP A 158 -1.06 -23.18 -1.79
CA ASP A 158 -1.97 -24.25 -1.37
C ASP A 158 -3.46 -23.91 -1.62
N GLY A 159 -3.77 -22.74 -2.19
CA GLY A 159 -5.13 -22.30 -2.49
C GLY A 159 -5.93 -21.87 -1.26
N ASN A 160 -5.28 -21.65 -0.11
CA ASN A 160 -5.97 -21.21 1.09
C ASN A 160 -6.29 -19.69 1.03
N PRO A 161 -7.57 -19.28 1.13
CA PRO A 161 -7.95 -17.88 1.14
C PRO A 161 -7.44 -17.14 2.39
N ASP A 162 -7.31 -17.83 3.53
CA ASP A 162 -6.76 -17.31 4.78
C ASP A 162 -5.23 -17.43 4.77
N ASN A 163 -4.61 -16.54 4.02
CA ASN A 163 -3.17 -16.55 3.79
C ASN A 163 -2.45 -15.31 4.34
N TRP A 164 -3.14 -14.35 4.94
CA TRP A 164 -2.47 -13.20 5.58
C TRP A 164 -2.20 -13.45 7.05
N LYS A 165 -1.02 -13.07 7.52
CA LYS A 165 -0.61 -13.08 8.93
C LYS A 165 -0.13 -11.70 9.34
N PHE A 166 -0.20 -11.41 10.64
CA PHE A 166 0.11 -10.10 11.17
C PHE A 166 1.27 -10.17 12.18
N ASP A 167 2.23 -9.26 12.04
CA ASP A 167 3.28 -9.09 13.05
C ASP A 167 2.73 -8.33 14.26
N LEU A 168 3.40 -8.43 15.40
CA LEU A 168 3.04 -7.69 16.61
C LEU A 168 3.10 -6.20 16.31
N ALA A 169 1.93 -5.55 16.31
CA ALA A 169 1.83 -4.12 16.09
C ALA A 169 2.09 -3.34 17.39
N PRO A 170 2.48 -2.05 17.30
CA PRO A 170 2.79 -1.25 18.49
C PRO A 170 1.58 -0.94 19.36
N TRP A 171 0.36 -1.26 18.95
CA TRP A 171 -0.88 -1.13 19.74
C TRP A 171 -1.42 -2.46 20.28
N GLN A 172 -0.70 -3.57 20.06
CA GLN A 172 -1.08 -4.89 20.55
C GLN A 172 -0.26 -5.24 21.79
N ASP A 173 -0.87 -5.98 22.71
CA ASP A 173 -0.18 -6.55 23.88
C ASP A 173 0.49 -7.88 23.52
N GLU A 174 -0.14 -8.66 22.64
CA GLU A 174 0.34 -9.96 22.19
C GLU A 174 0.19 -10.12 20.67
N LYS A 175 1.00 -11.01 20.09
CA LYS A 175 0.98 -11.27 18.66
C LYS A 175 -0.26 -12.08 18.29
N ASP A 176 -1.01 -11.60 17.32
CA ASP A 176 -2.05 -12.39 16.68
C ASP A 176 -1.43 -13.51 15.84
N THR A 177 -1.85 -14.75 16.11
CA THR A 177 -1.34 -15.95 15.43
C THR A 177 -2.30 -16.47 14.35
N SER A 178 -3.45 -15.82 14.20
CA SER A 178 -4.49 -16.18 13.24
C SER A 178 -4.07 -15.83 11.82
N TYR A 179 -4.70 -16.51 10.86
CA TYR A 179 -4.63 -16.15 9.46
C TYR A 179 -5.96 -15.56 9.01
N TYR A 180 -5.90 -14.58 8.11
CA TYR A 180 -7.07 -13.87 7.63
C TYR A 180 -7.12 -13.87 6.11
N HIS A 181 -8.35 -13.81 5.59
CA HIS A 181 -8.60 -13.47 4.20
C HIS A 181 -8.55 -11.95 4.00
N VAL A 182 -7.46 -11.47 3.42
CA VAL A 182 -7.37 -10.08 2.94
C VAL A 182 -7.53 -10.08 1.42
N PRO A 183 -8.57 -9.43 0.89
CA PRO A 183 -8.81 -9.43 -0.54
C PRO A 183 -7.67 -8.73 -1.29
N GLU A 184 -7.23 -9.36 -2.38
CA GLU A 184 -6.28 -8.73 -3.30
C GLU A 184 -6.92 -7.51 -3.97
N ALA A 185 -6.10 -6.52 -4.28
CA ALA A 185 -6.58 -5.38 -5.06
C ALA A 185 -6.81 -5.81 -6.52
N GLN A 186 -8.08 -5.83 -6.90
CA GLN A 186 -8.51 -6.19 -8.24
C GLN A 186 -8.53 -4.97 -9.16
N TRP A 187 -8.58 -5.26 -10.47
CA TRP A 187 -9.17 -4.34 -11.43
C TRP A 187 -10.63 -4.10 -11.03
N TRP A 188 -11.17 -2.92 -11.32
CA TRP A 188 -12.57 -2.58 -11.10
C TRP A 188 -13.53 -3.72 -11.50
#